data_AF-A0ABD3ZPH7-F1
#
_entry.id   AF-A0ABD3ZPH7-F1
#
_cell.length_a   1.000
_cell.length_b   1.000
_cell.length_c   1.000
_cell.angle_alpha   90.00
_cell.angle_beta   90.00
_cell.angle_gamma   90.00
#
_symmetry.space_group_name_H-M   'P 1'
#
loop_
_entity.id
_entity.type
_entity.pdbx_description
1 polymer ?
#
loop_
_entity_poly.entity_id
_entity_poly.type
_entity_poly.pdbx_seq_one_letter_code
_entity_poly.pdbx_strand_id
1 'polypeptide(L)'
;MLLRELRELFEELRTEHRNNNDDVWTNLTLTLDRSGEFQLDYNYDDILASELDGYERIAIWEYKNLGILPEDEDDKEFVISYLGL
;
A
#
# COMPACT_ATOMS: atom_id res chain seq x y z
N MET A 1 6.47 -15.71 -11.11
CA MET A 1 5.26 -16.06 -11.87
C MET A 1 4.02 -15.48 -11.17
N LEU A 2 3.72 -15.91 -9.94
CA LEU A 2 2.58 -15.43 -9.13
C LEU A 2 2.50 -13.90 -8.93
N LEU A 3 3.61 -13.23 -8.66
CA LEU A 3 3.60 -11.77 -8.46
C LEU A 3 3.18 -10.99 -9.72
N ARG A 4 3.46 -11.53 -10.91
CA ARG A 4 3.03 -10.90 -12.17
C ARG A 4 1.52 -11.06 -12.35
N GLU A 5 1.01 -12.26 -12.16
CA GLU A 5 -0.43 -12.56 -12.27
C GLU A 5 -1.25 -11.73 -11.28
N LEU A 6 -0.77 -11.57 -10.04
CA LEU A 6 -1.44 -10.73 -9.04
C LEU A 6 -1.49 -9.25 -9.48
N ARG A 7 -0.42 -8.73 -10.08
CA ARG A 7 -0.41 -7.37 -10.61
C ARG A 7 -1.39 -7.20 -11.77
N GLU A 8 -1.41 -8.15 -12.70
CA GLU A 8 -2.36 -8.16 -13.83
C GLU A 8 -3.81 -8.14 -13.31
N LEU A 9 -4.13 -8.96 -12.29
CA LEU A 9 -5.45 -8.96 -11.65
C LEU A 9 -5.79 -7.62 -10.99
N PHE A 10 -4.84 -6.94 -10.35
CA PHE A 10 -5.07 -5.61 -9.78
C PHE A 10 -5.27 -4.53 -10.85
N GLU A 11 -4.56 -4.61 -11.98
CA GLU A 11 -4.76 -3.71 -13.12
C GLU A 11 -6.14 -3.90 -13.77
N GLU A 12 -6.58 -5.15 -13.93
CA GLU A 12 -7.92 -5.49 -14.40
C GLU A 12 -8.99 -4.96 -13.45
N LEU A 13 -8.86 -5.24 -12.15
CA LEU A 13 -9.77 -4.72 -11.12
C LEU A 13 -9.87 -3.20 -11.15
N ARG A 14 -8.75 -2.51 -11.31
CA ARG A 14 -8.70 -1.05 -11.39
C ARG A 14 -9.39 -0.52 -12.63
N THR A 15 -9.19 -1.19 -13.77
CA THR A 15 -9.81 -0.84 -15.04
C THR A 15 -11.32 -0.97 -14.97
N GLU A 16 -11.82 -2.07 -14.41
CA GLU A 16 -13.26 -2.26 -14.19
C GLU A 16 -13.85 -1.22 -13.24
N HIS A 17 -13.15 -0.89 -12.14
CA HIS A 17 -13.60 0.17 -11.23
C HIS A 17 -13.75 1.52 -11.94
N ARG A 18 -12.74 1.92 -12.73
CA ARG A 18 -12.76 3.17 -13.49
C ARG A 18 -13.90 3.22 -14.51
N ASN A 19 -14.24 2.09 -15.13
CA ASN A 19 -15.32 2.05 -16.13
C ASN A 19 -16.71 2.24 -15.50
N ASN A 20 -16.85 1.97 -14.19
CA ASN A 20 -18.13 1.96 -13.49
C ASN A 20 -18.29 3.07 -12.45
N ASN A 21 -17.24 3.84 -12.14
CA ASN A 21 -17.24 4.85 -11.09
C ASN A 21 -16.48 6.11 -11.53
N ASP A 22 -16.88 7.27 -10.98
CA ASP A 22 -16.25 8.56 -11.28
C ASP A 22 -14.85 8.70 -10.67
N ASP A 23 -14.60 8.04 -9.54
CA ASP A 23 -13.30 8.01 -8.86
C ASP A 23 -12.72 6.59 -8.81
N VAL A 24 -11.39 6.52 -8.94
CA VAL A 24 -10.61 5.28 -8.87
C VAL A 24 -9.55 5.40 -7.80
N TRP A 25 -9.38 4.34 -7.03
CA TRP A 25 -8.34 4.26 -6.00
C TRP A 25 -6.93 4.39 -6.60
N THR A 26 -6.01 4.89 -5.78
CA THR A 26 -4.60 5.10 -6.14
C THR A 26 -3.74 3.94 -5.63
N ASN A 27 -4.08 3.40 -4.47
CA ASN A 27 -3.44 2.24 -3.87
C ASN A 27 -4.46 1.31 -3.23
N LEU A 28 -4.06 0.06 -3.02
CA LEU A 28 -4.86 -0.93 -2.33
C LEU A 28 -3.96 -1.81 -1.46
N THR A 29 -4.51 -2.34 -0.37
CA THR A 29 -3.87 -3.37 0.45
C THR A 29 -4.68 -4.65 0.37
N LEU A 30 -4.03 -5.76 0.06
CA LEU A 30 -4.62 -7.10 0.15
C LEU A 30 -4.10 -7.78 1.42
N THR A 31 -5.02 -8.15 2.31
CA THR A 31 -4.72 -9.03 3.45
C THR A 31 -5.30 -10.41 3.16
N LEU A 32 -4.47 -11.44 3.30
CA LEU A 32 -4.84 -12.84 3.10
C LEU A 32 -4.47 -13.63 4.35
N ASP A 33 -5.43 -14.34 4.92
CA ASP A 33 -5.19 -15.18 6.07
C ASP A 33 -4.90 -16.66 5.69
N ARG A 34 -4.59 -17.47 6.70
CA ARG A 34 -4.27 -18.89 6.50
C ARG A 34 -5.48 -19.76 6.15
N SER A 35 -6.69 -19.30 6.44
CA SER A 35 -7.94 -19.95 6.02
C SER A 35 -8.25 -19.71 4.54
N GLY A 36 -7.58 -18.73 3.92
CA GLY A 36 -7.84 -18.30 2.56
C GLY A 36 -8.91 -17.21 2.47
N GLU A 37 -9.34 -16.64 3.60
CA GLU A 37 -10.15 -15.43 3.60
C GLU A 37 -9.25 -14.24 3.28
N PHE A 38 -9.75 -13.33 2.44
CA PHE A 38 -9.01 -12.14 2.06
C PHE A 38 -9.87 -10.89 2.17
N GLN A 39 -9.20 -9.77 2.37
CA GLN A 39 -9.78 -8.43 2.44
C GLN A 39 -8.99 -7.48 1.52
N LEU A 40 -9.71 -6.52 0.95
CA LEU A 40 -9.13 -5.46 0.12
C LEU A 40 -9.47 -4.12 0.75
N ASP A 41 -8.44 -3.38 1.15
CA ASP A 41 -8.56 -2.01 1.63
C ASP A 41 -8.15 -1.05 0.51
N TYR A 42 -9.13 -0.35 -0.07
CA TYR A 42 -8.90 0.65 -1.11
C TYR A 42 -8.54 1.99 -0.50
N ASN A 43 -7.57 2.68 -1.08
CA ASN A 43 -7.16 4.00 -0.65
C ASN A 43 -7.11 4.96 -1.86
N TYR A 44 -7.63 6.16 -1.63
CA TYR A 44 -7.82 7.24 -2.60
C TYR A 44 -6.88 8.42 -2.38
N ASP A 45 -5.97 8.34 -1.39
CA ASP A 45 -4.94 9.33 -1.14
C ASP A 45 -4.08 9.56 -2.39
N ASP A 46 -3.77 10.81 -2.70
CA ASP A 46 -2.90 11.14 -3.83
C ASP A 46 -1.43 10.88 -3.48
N ILE A 47 -1.04 9.61 -3.60
CA ILE A 47 0.34 9.18 -3.43
C ILE A 47 1.30 9.79 -4.46
N LEU A 48 0.82 10.31 -5.60
CA LEU A 48 1.68 10.99 -6.58
C LEU A 48 1.95 12.44 -6.17
N ALA A 49 1.04 13.07 -5.43
CA ALA A 49 1.24 14.38 -4.83
C ALA A 49 2.04 14.33 -3.51
N SER A 50 2.24 13.14 -2.95
CA SER A 50 3.04 12.93 -1.74
C SER A 50 4.52 13.27 -1.99
N GLU A 51 5.11 14.05 -1.07
CA GLU A 51 6.56 14.33 -1.05
C GLU A 51 7.40 13.08 -0.76
N LEU A 52 6.76 12.04 -0.19
CA LEU A 52 7.40 10.76 0.10
C LEU A 52 7.88 10.05 -1.16
N ASP A 53 9.07 9.47 -1.08
CA ASP A 53 9.58 8.56 -2.10
C ASP A 53 8.99 7.13 -1.97
N GLY A 54 9.42 6.23 -2.85
CA GLY A 54 8.93 4.85 -2.86
C GLY A 54 9.30 4.06 -1.60
N TYR A 55 10.51 4.25 -1.09
CA TYR A 55 11.04 3.53 0.08
C TYR A 55 10.40 4.05 1.37
N GLU A 56 10.30 5.37 1.51
CA GLU A 56 9.63 6.01 2.65
C GLU A 56 8.18 5.54 2.78
N ARG A 57 7.44 5.46 1.65
CA ARG A 57 6.06 4.94 1.63
C ARG A 57 5.98 3.48 2.09
N ILE A 58 6.91 2.63 1.67
CA ILE A 58 6.96 1.23 2.09
C ILE A 58 7.21 1.15 3.59
N ALA A 59 8.21 1.88 4.11
CA ALA A 59 8.55 1.87 5.53
C ALA A 59 7.37 2.32 6.42
N ILE A 60 6.67 3.38 6.03
CA ILE A 60 5.46 3.84 6.72
C ILE A 60 4.35 2.79 6.65
N TRP A 61 4.15 2.15 5.49
CA TRP A 61 3.14 1.12 5.32
C TRP A 61 3.43 -0.11 6.18
N GLU A 62 4.68 -0.59 6.22
CA GLU A 62 5.13 -1.72 7.03
C GLU A 62 4.89 -1.46 8.51
N TYR A 63 5.22 -0.26 9.00
CA TYR A 63 4.93 0.10 10.38
C TYR A 63 3.43 0.10 10.67
N LYS A 64 2.62 0.78 9.84
CA LYS A 64 1.16 0.90 10.06
C LYS A 64 0.44 -0.44 10.03
N ASN A 65 0.85 -1.37 9.18
CA ASN A 65 0.15 -2.63 8.97
C ASN A 65 0.76 -3.82 9.74
N LEU A 66 2.07 -3.81 9.97
CA LEU A 66 2.80 -4.93 10.56
C LEU A 66 3.44 -4.58 11.92
N GLY A 67 3.50 -3.29 12.29
CA GLY A 67 4.19 -2.83 13.51
C GLY A 67 5.71 -2.96 13.44
N ILE A 68 6.27 -3.03 12.22
CA ILE A 68 7.70 -3.24 11.98
C ILE A 68 8.34 -1.89 11.67
N LEU A 69 9.40 -1.55 12.40
CA LEU A 69 10.27 -0.42 12.08
C LEU A 69 11.42 -0.87 11.17
N PRO A 70 11.94 0.01 10.30
CA PRO A 70 13.17 -0.24 9.55
C PRO A 70 14.33 -0.62 10.47
N GLU A 71 15.24 -1.45 9.96
CA GLU A 71 16.48 -1.78 10.69
C GLU A 71 17.51 -0.65 10.60
N ASP A 72 17.57 0.03 9.45
CA ASP A 72 18.41 1.20 9.25
C ASP A 72 17.96 2.35 10.17
N GLU A 73 18.93 2.98 10.83
CA GLU A 73 18.63 4.00 11.84
C GLU A 73 18.06 5.28 11.22
N ASP A 74 18.52 5.67 10.02
CA ASP A 74 18.03 6.89 9.35
C ASP A 74 16.58 6.68 8.90
N ASP A 75 16.27 5.52 8.30
CA ASP A 75 14.90 5.16 7.90
C ASP A 75 13.96 5.02 9.11
N LYS A 76 14.48 4.49 10.22
CA LYS A 76 13.72 4.36 11.48
C LYS A 76 13.39 5.71 12.09
N GLU A 77 14.37 6.61 12.16
CA GLU A 77 14.16 7.98 12.66
C GLU A 77 13.15 8.72 11.79
N PHE A 78 13.24 8.56 10.47
CA PHE A 78 12.26 9.08 9.54
C PHE A 78 10.84 8.59 9.86
N VAL A 79 10.62 7.28 10.02
CA VAL A 79 9.29 6.72 10.31
C VAL A 79 8.74 7.23 11.66
N ILE A 80 9.58 7.29 12.69
CA ILE A 80 9.21 7.80 14.02
C ILE A 80 8.78 9.26 13.94
N SER A 81 9.58 10.09 13.27
CA SER A 81 9.32 11.52 13.09
C SER A 81 8.04 11.76 12.28
N TYR A 82 7.88 11.06 11.15
CA TYR A 82 6.73 11.20 10.26
C TYR A 82 5.41 10.82 10.95
N LEU A 83 5.43 9.79 11.81
CA LEU A 83 4.25 9.30 12.52
C LEU A 83 4.01 9.96 13.89
N GLY A 84 4.95 10.76 14.39
CA GLY A 84 4.84 11.43 15.68
C GLY A 84 4.80 10.46 16.88
N LEU A 85 5.61 9.39 16.81
CA LEU A 85 5.70 8.33 17.83
C LEU A 85 6.57 8.70 19.03
#